data_AF-A0A1Q8YF37-F1
#
_entry.id   AF-A0A1Q8YF37-F1
#
_cell.length_a   1.000
_cell.length_b   1.000
_cell.length_c   1.000
_cell.angle_alpha   90.00
_cell.angle_beta   90.00
_cell.angle_gamma   90.00
#
_symmetry.space_group_name_H-M   'P 1'
#
loop_
_entity.id
_entity.type
_entity.pdbx_description
1 polymer ?
#
loop_
_entity_poly.entity_id
_entity_poly.type
_entity_poly.pdbx_seq_one_letter_code
_entity_poly.pdbx_strand_id
1 'polypeptide(L)'
;MDAVNAQEAEQLREVAGQVHIMEAFMVRFHPQWLRACGLVRSGALGELRTVQVAFSYFNRQSDDIRNRLDVGGGALYDIGCYAIVAGRFLFAAEPLRVVALLERDPDFQTDRTATAMLDFGAGRRLDFTVSTQSVPYQRVQALGTRSRLELEIPFNAPLGGVTRIFVDDAGTPGGASAMAETLAPCDMYTLQGDAFSRAVRGEIALPLGLDDAICNMRILDALFKSGRSAQWETV
;
A
#
# COMPACT_ATOMS: atom_id res chain seq x y z
N MET A 1 14.35 8.62 -6.72
CA MET A 1 14.08 7.27 -6.17
C MET A 1 15.41 6.57 -6.08
N ASP A 2 15.75 5.96 -4.94
CA ASP A 2 17.09 5.39 -4.69
C ASP A 2 17.27 4.00 -5.32
N ALA A 3 16.18 3.30 -5.64
CA ALA A 3 16.14 2.09 -6.45
C ALA A 3 14.83 2.05 -7.25
N VAL A 4 14.90 1.86 -8.57
CA VAL A 4 13.72 1.80 -9.46
C VAL A 4 13.31 0.37 -9.83
N ASN A 5 14.03 -0.64 -9.35
CA ASN A 5 13.68 -2.07 -9.51
C ASN A 5 14.21 -2.91 -8.33
N ALA A 6 13.82 -4.17 -8.26
CA ALA A 6 14.25 -5.08 -7.18
C ALA A 6 15.76 -5.38 -7.21
N GLN A 7 16.38 -5.40 -8.39
CA GLN A 7 17.81 -5.68 -8.54
C GLN A 7 18.66 -4.56 -7.90
N GLU A 8 18.28 -3.30 -8.11
CA GLU A 8 18.91 -2.15 -7.45
C GLU A 8 18.68 -2.17 -5.93
N ALA A 9 17.45 -2.50 -5.48
CA ALA A 9 17.17 -2.64 -4.06
C ALA A 9 18.00 -3.76 -3.40
N GLU A 10 18.30 -4.83 -4.12
CA GLU A 10 19.17 -5.92 -3.65
C GLU A 10 20.62 -5.48 -3.43
N GLN A 11 21.12 -4.45 -4.13
CA GLN A 11 22.48 -3.92 -3.91
C GLN A 11 22.64 -3.37 -2.49
N LEU A 12 21.56 -2.89 -1.86
CA LEU A 12 21.58 -2.44 -0.48
C LEU A 12 21.95 -3.55 0.53
N ARG A 13 21.87 -4.83 0.12
CA ARG A 13 22.31 -5.95 0.97
C ARG A 13 23.79 -5.89 1.31
N GLU A 14 24.62 -5.28 0.46
CA GLU A 14 26.06 -5.10 0.68
C GLU A 14 26.36 -4.31 1.97
N VAL A 15 25.44 -3.42 2.36
CA VAL A 15 25.57 -2.57 3.55
C VAL A 15 24.56 -2.91 4.65
N ALA A 16 23.59 -3.79 4.41
CA ALA A 16 22.53 -4.14 5.37
C ALA A 16 23.04 -4.82 6.66
N GLY A 17 24.27 -5.38 6.66
CA GLY A 17 24.93 -5.89 7.86
C GLY A 17 25.71 -4.83 8.65
N GLN A 18 25.82 -3.61 8.12
CA GLN A 18 26.61 -2.52 8.69
C GLN A 18 25.72 -1.37 9.18
N VAL A 19 24.55 -1.18 8.57
CA VAL A 19 23.60 -0.11 8.89
C VAL A 19 22.16 -0.62 8.92
N HIS A 20 21.28 0.09 9.64
CA HIS A 20 19.85 -0.14 9.58
C HIS A 20 19.24 0.52 8.33
N ILE A 21 18.42 -0.24 7.60
CA ILE A 21 17.74 0.21 6.38
C ILE A 21 16.25 -0.11 6.52
N MET A 22 15.42 0.91 6.42
CA MET A 22 13.97 0.80 6.53
C MET A 22 13.31 1.71 5.49
N GLU A 23 12.37 1.17 4.73
CA GLU A 23 11.60 1.95 3.76
C GLU A 23 10.56 2.85 4.46
N ALA A 24 10.38 4.05 3.94
CA ALA A 24 9.61 5.11 4.58
C ALA A 24 8.07 4.97 4.43
N PHE A 25 7.51 3.78 4.69
CA PHE A 25 6.04 3.58 4.74
C PHE A 25 5.42 3.97 6.09
N MET A 26 5.30 5.27 6.33
CA MET A 26 4.73 5.86 7.54
C MET A 26 3.32 5.34 7.90
N VAL A 27 2.52 4.98 6.90
CA VAL A 27 1.18 4.41 7.08
C VAL A 27 1.15 3.19 8.01
N ARG A 28 2.23 2.39 8.02
CA ARG A 28 2.32 1.19 8.86
C ARG A 28 2.47 1.48 10.35
N PHE A 29 2.77 2.73 10.71
CA PHE A 29 2.88 3.20 12.09
C PHE A 29 1.62 3.94 12.55
N HIS A 30 0.70 4.28 11.64
CA HIS A 30 -0.51 5.01 11.98
C HIS A 30 -1.51 4.13 12.77
N PRO A 31 -2.11 4.60 13.89
CA PRO A 31 -3.04 3.83 14.72
C PRO A 31 -4.21 3.20 13.96
N GLN A 32 -4.78 3.89 12.97
CA GLN A 32 -5.86 3.35 12.12
C GLN A 32 -5.47 2.03 11.42
N TRP A 33 -4.24 1.91 10.93
CA TRP A 33 -3.76 0.72 10.25
C TRP A 33 -3.45 -0.39 11.26
N LEU A 34 -2.83 -0.04 12.38
CA LEU A 34 -2.60 -0.98 13.48
C LEU A 34 -3.93 -1.56 14.00
N ARG A 35 -4.95 -0.72 14.11
CA ARG A 35 -6.31 -1.11 14.48
C ARG A 35 -6.96 -2.00 13.42
N ALA A 36 -6.85 -1.65 12.14
CA ALA A 36 -7.34 -2.44 11.03
C ALA A 36 -6.74 -3.86 11.02
N CYS A 37 -5.41 -3.97 11.10
CA CYS A 37 -4.73 -5.25 11.21
C CYS A 37 -5.11 -6.00 12.50
N GLY A 38 -5.35 -5.29 13.61
CA GLY A 38 -5.84 -5.86 14.86
C GLY A 38 -7.21 -6.52 14.70
N LEU A 39 -8.15 -5.87 14.01
CA LEU A 39 -9.49 -6.40 13.71
C LEU A 39 -9.43 -7.63 12.79
N VAL A 40 -8.53 -7.61 11.79
CA VAL A 40 -8.32 -8.78 10.93
C VAL A 40 -7.76 -9.94 11.74
N ARG A 41 -6.68 -9.72 12.50
CA ARG A 41 -6.00 -10.77 13.27
C ARG A 41 -6.83 -11.36 14.40
N SER A 42 -7.70 -10.56 15.02
CA SER A 42 -8.63 -11.07 16.04
C SER A 42 -9.77 -11.91 15.45
N GLY A 43 -9.89 -11.95 14.12
CA GLY A 43 -10.98 -12.60 13.41
C GLY A 43 -12.28 -11.81 13.46
N ALA A 44 -12.29 -10.52 13.82
CA ALA A 44 -13.51 -9.71 13.89
C ALA A 44 -14.25 -9.70 12.54
N LEU A 45 -13.51 -9.73 11.42
CA LEU A 45 -14.07 -9.80 10.06
C LEU A 45 -14.46 -11.23 9.62
N GLY A 46 -14.21 -12.24 10.45
CA GLY A 46 -14.10 -13.63 10.01
C GLY A 46 -12.78 -13.84 9.27
N GLU A 47 -12.82 -14.61 8.17
CA GLU A 47 -11.66 -14.78 7.30
C GLU A 47 -11.62 -13.63 6.28
N LEU A 48 -10.53 -12.87 6.27
CA LEU A 48 -10.34 -11.81 5.26
C LEU A 48 -10.16 -12.43 3.87
N ARG A 49 -10.98 -12.01 2.90
CA ARG A 49 -10.98 -12.55 1.52
C ARG A 49 -10.53 -11.55 0.49
N THR A 50 -10.99 -10.32 0.57
CA THR A 50 -10.70 -9.31 -0.45
C THR A 50 -10.28 -8.01 0.20
N VAL A 51 -9.19 -7.43 -0.28
CA VAL A 51 -8.85 -6.03 -0.04
C VAL A 51 -9.06 -5.28 -1.35
N GLN A 52 -9.81 -4.20 -1.33
CA GLN A 52 -10.00 -3.32 -2.49
C GLN A 52 -9.42 -1.94 -2.17
N VAL A 53 -8.67 -1.39 -3.12
CA VAL A 53 -8.05 -0.08 -2.96
C VAL A 53 -8.34 0.80 -4.17
N ALA A 54 -8.79 2.01 -3.89
CA ALA A 54 -8.75 3.10 -4.86
C ALA A 54 -7.83 4.18 -4.29
N PHE A 55 -6.94 4.72 -5.12
CA PHE A 55 -6.15 5.88 -4.73
C PHE A 55 -5.85 6.73 -5.97
N SER A 56 -6.32 7.97 -6.00
CA SER A 56 -6.08 8.87 -7.11
C SER A 56 -5.97 10.31 -6.69
N TYR A 57 -5.34 11.09 -7.56
CA TYR A 57 -5.30 12.54 -7.54
C TYR A 57 -5.07 13.04 -8.97
N PHE A 58 -5.07 14.36 -9.16
CA PHE A 58 -4.85 14.98 -10.47
C PHE A 58 -3.57 15.82 -10.47
N ASN A 59 -2.60 15.45 -11.30
CA ASN A 59 -1.37 16.18 -11.54
C ASN A 59 -0.94 16.05 -13.01
N ARG A 60 -0.71 17.20 -13.67
CA ARG A 60 -0.14 17.28 -15.02
C ARG A 60 1.00 18.30 -15.11
N GLN A 61 1.62 18.62 -13.98
CA GLN A 61 2.80 19.49 -13.95
C GLN A 61 4.00 18.72 -14.51
N SER A 62 4.53 19.17 -15.65
CA SER A 62 5.58 18.44 -16.39
C SER A 62 6.92 18.39 -15.67
N ASP A 63 7.17 19.32 -14.74
CA ASP A 63 8.36 19.41 -13.91
C ASP A 63 8.28 18.56 -12.63
N ASP A 64 7.09 18.02 -12.31
CA ASP A 64 6.94 17.08 -11.20
C ASP A 64 7.65 15.76 -11.51
N ILE A 65 8.46 15.28 -10.56
CA ILE A 65 9.21 14.02 -10.67
C ILE A 65 8.33 12.81 -10.99
N ARG A 66 7.05 12.85 -10.61
CA ARG A 66 6.08 11.76 -10.86
C ARG A 66 5.68 11.65 -12.33
N ASN A 67 5.88 12.70 -13.10
CA ASN A 67 5.65 12.74 -14.55
C ASN A 67 6.95 12.53 -15.34
N ARG A 68 8.05 12.15 -14.68
CA ARG A 68 9.35 11.94 -15.30
C ARG A 68 9.74 10.46 -15.33
N LEU A 69 9.72 9.88 -16.53
CA LEU A 69 10.02 8.46 -16.74
C LEU A 69 11.45 8.08 -16.34
N ASP A 70 12.41 8.97 -16.56
CA ASP A 70 13.85 8.76 -16.32
C ASP A 70 14.22 8.58 -14.83
N VAL A 71 13.32 8.96 -13.91
CA VAL A 71 13.57 8.90 -12.46
C VAL A 71 12.58 8.00 -11.70
N GLY A 72 11.84 7.15 -12.43
CA GLY A 72 10.86 6.23 -11.84
C GLY A 72 9.51 6.88 -11.53
N GLY A 73 9.07 7.86 -12.33
CA GLY A 73 7.72 8.41 -12.25
C GLY A 73 6.62 7.42 -12.67
N GLY A 74 5.38 7.74 -12.36
CA GLY A 74 4.20 6.92 -12.66
C GLY A 74 3.33 6.63 -11.43
N ALA A 75 2.08 6.27 -11.69
CA ALA A 75 1.07 5.99 -10.68
C ALA A 75 1.45 4.77 -9.82
N LEU A 76 1.99 3.71 -10.42
CA LEU A 76 2.40 2.51 -9.70
C LEU A 76 3.50 2.79 -8.68
N TYR A 77 4.55 3.49 -9.10
CA TYR A 77 5.67 3.83 -8.21
C TYR A 77 5.27 4.81 -7.10
N ASP A 78 4.47 5.83 -7.42
CA ASP A 78 4.11 6.89 -6.48
C ASP A 78 3.04 6.44 -5.47
N ILE A 79 1.92 5.88 -5.95
CA ILE A 79 0.75 5.55 -5.12
C ILE A 79 0.31 4.09 -5.19
N GLY A 80 0.70 3.34 -6.22
CA GLY A 80 0.46 1.90 -6.31
C GLY A 80 1.21 1.11 -5.23
N CYS A 81 2.40 1.57 -4.85
CA CYS A 81 3.18 1.00 -3.75
C CYS A 81 2.40 0.99 -2.42
N TYR A 82 1.60 2.02 -2.14
CA TYR A 82 0.73 2.06 -0.96
C TYR A 82 -0.43 1.06 -1.03
N ALA A 83 -1.00 0.83 -2.23
CA ALA A 83 -2.03 -0.18 -2.44
C ALA A 83 -1.47 -1.60 -2.21
N ILE A 84 -0.25 -1.86 -2.69
CA ILE A 84 0.47 -3.12 -2.45
C ILE A 84 0.71 -3.31 -0.94
N VAL A 85 1.23 -2.27 -0.27
CA VAL A 85 1.45 -2.27 1.18
C VAL A 85 0.15 -2.54 1.95
N ALA A 86 -0.98 -1.96 1.53
CA ALA A 86 -2.28 -2.20 2.17
C ALA A 86 -2.66 -3.69 2.18
N GLY A 87 -2.58 -4.35 1.03
CA GLY A 87 -2.87 -5.79 0.92
C GLY A 87 -1.91 -6.63 1.76
N ARG A 88 -0.59 -6.41 1.61
CA ARG A 88 0.44 -7.12 2.38
C ARG A 88 0.25 -6.96 3.88
N PHE A 89 -0.11 -5.76 4.34
CA PHE A 89 -0.24 -5.47 5.76
C PHE A 89 -1.51 -6.07 6.39
N LEU A 90 -2.63 -6.05 5.68
CA LEU A 90 -3.88 -6.65 6.15
C LEU A 90 -3.84 -8.18 6.11
N PHE A 91 -3.28 -8.77 5.05
CA PHE A 91 -3.14 -10.22 4.93
C PHE A 91 -1.97 -10.80 5.75
N ALA A 92 -1.00 -9.96 6.14
CA ALA A 92 0.27 -10.39 6.74
C ALA A 92 0.94 -11.52 5.93
N ALA A 93 0.93 -11.36 4.61
CA ALA A 93 1.41 -12.34 3.65
C ALA A 93 1.90 -11.64 2.38
N GLU A 94 2.57 -12.38 1.52
CA GLU A 94 3.01 -11.92 0.20
C GLU A 94 2.12 -12.49 -0.91
N PRO A 95 1.91 -11.75 -2.01
CA PRO A 95 1.21 -12.25 -3.19
C PRO A 95 2.06 -13.31 -3.91
N LEU A 96 1.40 -14.29 -4.51
CA LEU A 96 2.03 -15.36 -5.30
C LEU A 96 2.17 -14.97 -6.77
N ARG A 97 1.22 -14.19 -7.29
CA ARG A 97 1.17 -13.72 -8.68
C ARG A 97 0.31 -12.49 -8.82
N VAL A 98 0.53 -11.74 -9.89
CA VAL A 98 -0.13 -10.46 -10.16
C VAL A 98 -0.59 -10.36 -11.62
N VAL A 99 -1.61 -9.56 -11.87
CA VAL A 99 -2.00 -9.14 -13.22
C VAL A 99 -2.36 -7.66 -13.23
N ALA A 100 -1.95 -6.92 -14.26
CA ALA A 100 -2.15 -5.48 -14.34
C ALA A 100 -2.57 -4.98 -15.73
N LEU A 101 -3.36 -3.92 -15.75
CA LEU A 101 -3.64 -3.07 -16.90
C LEU A 101 -3.06 -1.69 -16.63
N LEU A 102 -2.16 -1.24 -17.51
CA LEU A 102 -1.45 0.04 -17.37
C LEU A 102 -1.81 0.96 -18.53
N GLU A 103 -2.26 2.16 -18.21
CA GLU A 103 -2.51 3.23 -19.16
C GLU A 103 -1.40 4.27 -19.03
N ARG A 104 -0.65 4.49 -20.11
CA ARG A 104 0.42 5.50 -20.15
C ARG A 104 -0.10 6.84 -20.61
N ASP A 105 0.43 7.89 -20.01
CA ASP A 105 0.24 9.23 -20.54
C ASP A 105 0.95 9.39 -21.89
N PRO A 106 0.30 9.94 -22.93
CA PRO A 106 0.91 10.09 -24.25
C PRO A 106 2.07 11.10 -24.29
N ASP A 107 2.11 12.07 -23.37
CA ASP A 107 3.15 13.09 -23.33
C ASP A 107 4.31 12.63 -22.43
N PHE A 108 3.99 12.13 -21.23
CA PHE A 108 4.98 11.79 -20.21
C PHE A 108 5.50 10.35 -20.29
N GLN A 109 4.76 9.45 -20.97
CA GLN A 109 5.05 8.02 -21.11
C GLN A 109 5.10 7.22 -19.79
N THR A 110 4.95 7.86 -18.64
CA THR A 110 4.69 7.21 -17.34
C THR A 110 3.27 6.63 -17.31
N ASP A 111 3.05 5.58 -16.51
CA ASP A 111 1.68 5.11 -16.25
C ASP A 111 0.92 6.18 -15.46
N ARG A 112 -0.17 6.69 -16.04
CA ARG A 112 -1.06 7.66 -15.36
C ARG A 112 -2.21 6.99 -14.63
N THR A 113 -2.57 5.79 -15.05
CA THR A 113 -3.57 4.94 -14.41
C THR A 113 -3.11 3.50 -14.47
N ALA A 114 -3.18 2.80 -13.33
CA ALA A 114 -2.87 1.39 -13.22
C ALA A 114 -3.95 0.68 -12.41
N THR A 115 -4.47 -0.41 -12.96
CA THR A 115 -5.41 -1.31 -12.27
C THR A 115 -4.76 -2.68 -12.16
N ALA A 116 -4.82 -3.31 -11.00
CA ALA A 116 -4.20 -4.62 -10.80
C ALA A 116 -4.95 -5.51 -9.82
N MET A 117 -4.73 -6.82 -9.97
CA MET A 117 -5.15 -7.84 -9.02
C MET A 117 -3.93 -8.67 -8.60
N LEU A 118 -3.81 -8.88 -7.28
CA LEU A 118 -2.73 -9.65 -6.66
C LEU A 118 -3.35 -10.83 -5.90
N ASP A 119 -2.92 -12.04 -6.24
CA ASP A 119 -3.40 -13.29 -5.68
C ASP A 119 -2.50 -13.73 -4.51
N PHE A 120 -3.04 -13.78 -3.29
CA PHE A 120 -2.32 -14.21 -2.08
C PHE A 120 -2.55 -15.70 -1.76
N GLY A 121 -3.17 -16.45 -2.69
CA GLY A 121 -3.55 -17.84 -2.51
C GLY A 121 -4.73 -18.04 -1.55
N ALA A 122 -5.27 -19.26 -1.53
CA ALA A 122 -6.42 -19.64 -0.70
C ALA A 122 -7.66 -18.74 -0.86
N GLY A 123 -7.85 -18.16 -2.05
CA GLY A 123 -8.95 -17.25 -2.35
C GLY A 123 -8.81 -15.85 -1.75
N ARG A 124 -7.62 -15.48 -1.25
CA ARG A 124 -7.31 -14.12 -0.78
C ARG A 124 -6.79 -13.29 -1.95
N ARG A 125 -7.33 -12.09 -2.14
CA ARG A 125 -6.86 -11.18 -3.20
C ARG A 125 -6.86 -9.72 -2.78
N LEU A 126 -5.96 -8.95 -3.38
CA LEU A 126 -6.00 -7.50 -3.43
C LEU A 126 -6.40 -7.06 -4.84
N ASP A 127 -7.40 -6.20 -4.95
CA ASP A 127 -7.79 -5.52 -6.18
C ASP A 127 -7.51 -4.01 -5.99
N PHE A 128 -6.82 -3.35 -6.92
CA PHE A 128 -6.63 -1.90 -6.82
C PHE A 128 -6.73 -1.15 -8.13
N THR A 129 -7.06 0.13 -8.03
CA THR A 129 -6.86 1.11 -9.10
C THR A 129 -6.18 2.34 -8.52
N VAL A 130 -5.09 2.76 -9.17
CA VAL A 130 -4.39 4.00 -8.86
C VAL A 130 -4.29 4.92 -10.07
N SER A 131 -4.40 6.23 -9.86
CA SER A 131 -4.34 7.20 -10.95
C SER A 131 -3.80 8.57 -10.52
N THR A 132 -2.85 9.11 -11.28
CA THR A 132 -2.29 10.46 -11.08
C THR A 132 -3.01 11.53 -11.91
N GLN A 133 -4.00 11.13 -12.73
CA GLN A 133 -4.77 12.02 -13.58
C GLN A 133 -6.29 11.82 -13.44
N SER A 134 -6.74 11.43 -12.24
CA SER A 134 -8.16 11.31 -11.89
C SER A 134 -8.52 12.20 -10.70
N VAL A 135 -9.80 12.32 -10.36
CA VAL A 135 -10.22 13.11 -9.18
C VAL A 135 -9.54 12.61 -7.89
N PRO A 136 -9.18 13.49 -6.94
CA PRO A 136 -8.70 13.08 -5.63
C PRO A 136 -9.67 12.12 -4.95
N TYR A 137 -9.23 10.90 -4.69
CA TYR A 137 -10.02 9.89 -4.02
C TYR A 137 -9.10 8.86 -3.38
N GLN A 138 -9.50 8.33 -2.24
CA GLN A 138 -8.82 7.20 -1.63
C GLN A 138 -9.79 6.40 -0.79
N ARG A 139 -9.59 5.08 -0.77
CA ARG A 139 -10.28 4.19 0.15
C ARG A 139 -9.61 2.83 0.17
N VAL A 140 -9.62 2.20 1.34
CA VAL A 140 -9.30 0.78 1.48
C VAL A 140 -10.53 0.10 2.05
N GLN A 141 -10.97 -0.97 1.39
CA GLN A 141 -12.07 -1.82 1.82
C GLN A 141 -11.53 -3.23 2.06
N ALA A 142 -11.80 -3.80 3.23
CA ALA A 142 -11.38 -5.13 3.63
C ALA A 142 -12.63 -5.97 3.90
N LEU A 143 -12.89 -6.95 3.03
CA LEU A 143 -14.08 -7.78 3.02
C LEU A 143 -13.74 -9.15 3.61
N GLY A 144 -14.26 -9.43 4.80
CA GLY A 144 -14.20 -10.75 5.41
C GLY A 144 -15.49 -11.54 5.25
N THR A 145 -15.48 -12.78 5.73
CA THR A 145 -16.64 -13.69 5.65
C THR A 145 -17.80 -13.31 6.58
N ARG A 146 -17.58 -12.43 7.56
CA ARG A 146 -18.61 -12.02 8.53
C ARG A 146 -18.87 -10.52 8.56
N SER A 147 -17.87 -9.71 8.27
CA SER A 147 -17.95 -8.25 8.36
C SER A 147 -16.97 -7.61 7.39
N ARG A 148 -17.14 -6.32 7.12
CA ARG A 148 -16.20 -5.51 6.35
C ARG A 148 -15.66 -4.34 7.16
N LEU A 149 -14.49 -3.88 6.75
CA LEU A 149 -13.80 -2.74 7.31
C LEU A 149 -13.46 -1.76 6.18
N GLU A 150 -13.72 -0.48 6.40
CA GLU A 150 -13.30 0.61 5.51
C GLU A 150 -12.34 1.56 6.22
N LEU A 151 -11.25 1.94 5.55
CA LEU A 151 -10.41 3.07 5.92
C LEU A 151 -10.72 4.22 4.95
N GLU A 152 -11.18 5.35 5.50
CA GLU A 152 -11.65 6.50 4.72
C GLU A 152 -10.50 7.29 4.09
N ILE A 153 -9.45 7.56 4.87
CA ILE A 153 -8.25 8.30 4.43
C ILE A 153 -7.01 7.45 4.76
N PRO A 154 -6.77 6.36 4.01
CA PRO A 154 -5.76 5.36 4.33
C PRO A 154 -4.31 5.87 4.25
N PHE A 155 -3.97 6.78 3.33
CA PHE A 155 -2.57 6.97 2.93
C PHE A 155 -1.98 8.34 3.30
N ASN A 156 -2.77 9.40 3.23
CA ASN A 156 -2.35 10.76 3.60
C ASN A 156 -3.24 11.34 4.72
N ALA A 157 -3.47 10.52 5.75
CA ALA A 157 -4.20 10.91 6.95
C ALA A 157 -3.80 12.34 7.41
N PRO A 158 -4.77 13.23 7.69
CA PRO A 158 -4.46 14.61 8.06
C PRO A 158 -3.54 14.66 9.28
N LEU A 159 -2.41 15.35 9.17
CA LEU A 159 -1.46 15.48 10.27
C LEU A 159 -2.10 16.20 11.45
N GLY A 160 -2.10 15.56 12.62
CA GLY A 160 -2.76 16.11 13.80
C GLY A 160 -4.30 16.15 13.70
N GLY A 161 -4.90 15.50 12.70
CA GLY A 161 -6.34 15.32 12.57
C GLY A 161 -6.81 13.95 13.05
N VAL A 162 -8.08 13.85 13.44
CA VAL A 162 -8.73 12.55 13.68
C VAL A 162 -8.90 11.81 12.37
N THR A 163 -8.86 10.48 12.42
CA THR A 163 -9.26 9.64 11.30
C THR A 163 -10.39 8.70 11.70
N ARG A 164 -11.06 8.13 10.70
CA ARG A 164 -12.17 7.21 10.92
C ARG A 164 -11.93 5.93 10.15
N ILE A 165 -12.26 4.83 10.80
CA ILE A 165 -12.49 3.55 10.14
C ILE A 165 -13.95 3.17 10.37
N PHE A 166 -14.52 2.40 9.44
CA PHE A 166 -15.90 1.96 9.53
C PHE A 166 -15.93 0.44 9.57
N VAL A 167 -16.49 -0.13 10.64
CA VAL A 167 -16.71 -1.57 10.76
C VAL A 167 -18.18 -1.83 10.54
N ASP A 168 -18.49 -2.72 9.60
CA ASP A 168 -19.85 -3.01 9.20
C ASP A 168 -20.07 -4.52 9.25
N ASP A 169 -21.02 -4.95 10.08
CA ASP A 169 -21.40 -6.35 10.25
C ASP A 169 -22.17 -6.92 9.05
N ALA A 170 -22.46 -6.09 8.05
CA ALA A 170 -23.23 -6.41 6.86
C ALA A 170 -24.63 -6.96 7.15
N GLY A 171 -25.19 -6.68 8.33
CA GLY A 171 -26.56 -7.04 8.70
C GLY A 171 -27.61 -6.31 7.88
N THR A 172 -27.26 -5.18 7.27
CA THR A 172 -28.12 -4.42 6.36
C THR A 172 -27.42 -4.02 5.06
N PRO A 173 -28.11 -4.07 3.90
CA PRO A 173 -27.56 -3.56 2.65
C PRO A 173 -27.24 -2.06 2.70
N GLY A 174 -26.32 -1.63 1.83
CA GLY A 174 -25.99 -0.21 1.68
C GLY A 174 -25.08 0.37 2.77
N GLY A 175 -24.66 -0.42 3.75
CA GLY A 175 -23.75 0.01 4.82
C GLY A 175 -24.42 0.77 5.96
N ALA A 176 -25.74 0.65 6.11
CA ALA A 176 -26.47 1.29 7.20
C ALA A 176 -26.08 0.77 8.60
N SER A 177 -25.51 -0.44 8.67
CA SER A 177 -24.93 -1.05 9.88
C SER A 177 -23.48 -0.64 10.15
N ALA A 178 -22.87 0.19 9.30
CA ALA A 178 -21.49 0.62 9.49
C ALA A 178 -21.34 1.53 10.72
N MET A 179 -20.50 1.12 11.65
CA MET A 179 -20.13 1.90 12.83
C MET A 179 -18.78 2.57 12.61
N ALA A 180 -18.75 3.89 12.80
CA ALA A 180 -17.51 4.66 12.77
C ALA A 180 -16.74 4.49 14.08
N GLU A 181 -15.48 4.06 13.98
CA GLU A 181 -14.50 4.18 15.04
C GLU A 181 -13.59 5.37 14.73
N THR A 182 -13.56 6.35 15.62
CA THR A 182 -12.70 7.54 15.49
C THR A 182 -11.38 7.30 16.19
N LEU A 183 -10.28 7.46 15.47
CA LEU A 183 -8.92 7.33 15.97
C LEU A 183 -8.38 8.70 16.37
N ALA A 184 -7.66 8.73 17.48
CA ALA A 184 -7.05 9.95 17.98
C ALA A 184 -6.05 10.54 16.97
N PRO A 185 -5.86 11.86 16.98
CA PRO A 185 -4.86 12.50 16.15
C PRO A 185 -3.45 11.95 16.39
N CYS A 186 -2.67 11.84 15.32
CA CYS A 186 -1.26 11.52 15.43
C CYS A 186 -0.47 12.13 14.26
N ASP A 187 0.85 12.05 14.36
CA ASP A 187 1.76 12.32 13.27
C ASP A 187 2.47 11.01 12.90
N MET A 188 2.05 10.38 11.80
CA MET A 188 2.62 9.11 11.34
C MET A 188 4.10 9.19 10.95
N TYR A 189 4.58 10.37 10.54
CA TYR A 189 6.00 10.57 10.21
C TYR A 189 6.85 10.60 11.49
N THR A 190 6.35 11.28 12.54
CA THR A 190 7.01 11.24 13.86
C THR A 190 7.01 9.82 14.41
N LEU A 191 5.88 9.11 14.34
CA LEU A 191 5.80 7.72 14.82
C LEU A 191 6.79 6.79 14.10
N GLN A 192 6.95 6.94 12.79
CA GLN A 192 7.94 6.19 12.02
C GLN A 192 9.38 6.56 12.41
N GLY A 193 9.68 7.86 12.52
CA GLY A 193 10.99 8.35 12.91
C GLY A 193 11.40 7.90 14.31
N ASP A 194 10.46 7.94 15.26
CA ASP A 194 10.64 7.43 16.61
C ASP A 194 10.93 5.93 16.62
N ALA A 195 10.15 5.14 15.87
CA ALA A 195 10.38 3.70 15.77
C ALA A 195 11.76 3.38 15.18
N PHE A 196 12.16 4.07 14.12
CA PHE A 196 13.50 3.91 13.53
C PHE A 196 14.60 4.33 14.51
N SER A 197 14.45 5.46 15.20
CA SER A 197 15.37 5.94 16.24
C SER A 197 15.54 4.93 17.37
N ARG A 198 14.44 4.32 17.82
CA ARG A 198 14.46 3.27 18.86
C ARG A 198 15.17 2.01 18.36
N ALA A 199 14.98 1.63 17.10
CA ALA A 199 15.70 0.50 16.51
C ALA A 199 17.22 0.76 16.42
N VAL A 200 17.63 1.96 15.98
CA VAL A 200 19.03 2.38 15.94
C VAL A 200 19.68 2.38 17.34
N ARG A 201 18.90 2.71 18.38
CA ARG A 201 19.34 2.65 19.78
C ARG A 201 19.33 1.24 20.39
N GLY A 202 18.89 0.23 19.65
CA GLY A 202 18.79 -1.16 20.13
C GLY A 202 17.65 -1.41 21.12
N GLU A 203 16.66 -0.52 21.20
CA GLU A 203 15.52 -0.64 22.12
C GLU A 203 14.43 -1.58 21.58
N ILE A 204 14.33 -1.69 20.26
CA ILE A 204 13.41 -2.59 19.55
C ILE A 204 14.11 -3.23 18.35
N ALA A 205 13.57 -4.34 17.85
CA ALA A 205 13.98 -4.87 16.56
C ALA A 205 13.60 -3.89 15.43
N LEU A 206 14.41 -3.84 14.37
CA LEU A 206 14.12 -3.01 13.20
C LEU A 206 12.78 -3.42 12.58
N PRO A 207 11.75 -2.55 12.60
CA PRO A 207 10.51 -2.84 11.92
C PRO A 207 10.75 -2.78 10.40
N LEU A 208 10.25 -3.77 9.66
CA LEU A 208 10.18 -3.71 8.18
C LEU A 208 11.56 -3.49 7.53
N GLY A 209 12.49 -4.41 7.78
CA GLY A 209 13.85 -4.34 7.23
C GLY A 209 13.90 -4.46 5.70
N LEU A 210 15.10 -4.38 5.15
CA LEU A 210 15.38 -4.35 3.70
C LEU A 210 14.64 -5.42 2.88
N ASP A 211 14.44 -6.64 3.41
CA ASP A 211 13.71 -7.70 2.71
C ASP A 211 12.27 -7.28 2.36
N ASP A 212 11.61 -6.52 3.22
CA ASP A 212 10.24 -6.01 2.97
C ASP A 212 10.20 -5.04 1.79
N ALA A 213 11.22 -4.19 1.65
CA ALA A 213 11.36 -3.24 0.56
C ALA A 213 11.67 -3.96 -0.77
N ILE A 214 12.57 -4.95 -0.73
CA ILE A 214 12.88 -5.78 -1.91
C ILE A 214 11.64 -6.54 -2.37
N CYS A 215 10.85 -7.11 -1.45
CA CYS A 215 9.58 -7.75 -1.79
C CYS A 215 8.61 -6.77 -2.45
N ASN A 216 8.50 -5.54 -1.93
CA ASN A 216 7.66 -4.51 -2.55
C ASN A 216 8.08 -4.21 -4.00
N MET A 217 9.39 -4.10 -4.25
CA MET A 217 9.94 -3.87 -5.58
C MET A 217 9.73 -5.05 -6.52
N ARG A 218 9.85 -6.30 -6.06
CA ARG A 218 9.55 -7.49 -6.88
C ARG A 218 8.10 -7.50 -7.36
N ILE A 219 7.17 -7.09 -6.49
CA ILE A 219 5.75 -6.97 -6.85
C ILE A 219 5.56 -5.88 -7.92
N LEU A 220 6.19 -4.72 -7.77
CA LEU A 220 6.14 -3.65 -8.78
C LEU A 220 6.72 -4.12 -10.12
N ASP A 221 7.88 -4.79 -10.11
CA ASP A 221 8.52 -5.34 -11.30
C ASP A 221 7.60 -6.35 -12.01
N ALA A 222 6.94 -7.23 -11.24
CA ALA A 222 5.97 -8.20 -11.77
C ALA A 222 4.72 -7.51 -12.36
N LEU A 223 4.23 -6.43 -11.76
CA LEU A 223 3.10 -5.66 -12.28
C LEU A 223 3.46 -4.97 -13.60
N PHE A 224 4.63 -4.35 -13.69
CA PHE A 224 5.12 -3.77 -14.94
C PHE A 224 5.34 -4.83 -16.02
N LYS A 225 5.83 -6.01 -15.64
CA LYS A 225 5.98 -7.15 -16.54
C LYS A 225 4.61 -7.62 -17.05
N SER A 226 3.62 -7.74 -16.17
CA SER A 226 2.26 -8.14 -16.51
C SER A 226 1.61 -7.14 -17.48
N GLY A 227 1.78 -5.84 -17.25
CA GLY A 227 1.27 -4.82 -18.17
C GLY A 227 1.86 -4.90 -19.58
N ARG A 228 3.07 -5.46 -19.74
CA ARG A 228 3.69 -5.73 -21.05
C ARG A 228 3.27 -7.06 -21.65
N SER A 229 3.18 -8.12 -20.85
CA SER A 229 2.87 -9.47 -21.31
C SER A 229 1.38 -9.72 -21.50
N ALA A 230 0.52 -8.89 -20.88
CA ALA A 230 -0.92 -9.09 -20.75
C ALA A 230 -1.28 -10.44 -20.10
N GLN A 231 -0.42 -10.95 -19.22
CA GLN A 231 -0.57 -12.23 -18.54
C GLN A 231 -0.37 -12.09 -17.03
N TRP A 232 -0.75 -13.14 -16.29
CA TRP A 232 -0.36 -13.28 -14.89
C TRP A 232 1.14 -13.48 -14.79
N GLU A 233 1.77 -12.77 -13.87
CA GLU A 233 3.20 -12.87 -13.57
C GLU A 233 3.40 -13.31 -12.13
N THR A 234 4.29 -14.27 -11.91
CA THR A 234 4.75 -14.65 -10.57
C THR A 234 5.57 -13.52 -9.96
N VAL A 235 5.46 -13.36 -8.64
CA VAL A 235 6.25 -12.41 -7.84
C VAL A 235 7.57 -13.02 -7.40
#